data_AF-A0A074YUQ1-F1
#
_entry.id   AF-A0A074YUQ1-F1
#
_cell.length_a   1.000
_cell.length_b   1.000
_cell.length_c   1.000
_cell.angle_alpha   90.00
_cell.angle_beta   90.00
_cell.angle_gamma   90.00
#
_symmetry.space_group_name_H-M   'P 1'
#
loop_
_entity.id
_entity.type
_entity.pdbx_description
1 polymer ?
#
loop_
_entity_poly.entity_id
_entity_poly.type
_entity_poly.pdbx_seq_one_letter_code
_entity_poly.pdbx_strand_id
1 'polypeptide(L)'
;MSYRPGDKVFAKIKGFSNWPARVNPLPPDVQIPKGKLPVFFYGTYQVSFVPVKNIVPYEKFKEKLGKPKSSPQFMTAMQEIESNPGIYMLGEDPRAERFLLQFYQFQPGK
;
A
#
# COMPACT_ATOMS: atom_id res chain seq x y z
N MET A 1 12.53 -11.80 7.01
CA MET A 1 12.54 -10.63 6.11
C MET A 1 11.76 -9.52 6.80
N SER A 2 12.38 -8.35 6.98
CA SER A 2 11.72 -7.19 7.56
C SER A 2 11.31 -6.27 6.42
N TYR A 3 10.05 -5.86 6.39
CA TYR A 3 9.54 -4.90 5.39
C TYR A 3 9.98 -3.48 5.71
N ARG A 4 10.15 -2.67 4.66
CA ARG A 4 10.51 -1.25 4.73
C ARG A 4 9.49 -0.41 3.95
N PRO A 5 9.36 0.89 4.26
CA PRO A 5 8.55 1.80 3.44
C PRO A 5 8.93 1.72 1.95
N GLY A 6 7.93 1.70 1.08
CA GLY A 6 8.09 1.54 -0.36
C GLY A 6 8.14 0.10 -0.86
N ASP A 7 8.33 -0.91 0.02
CA ASP A 7 8.35 -2.31 -0.41
C ASP A 7 7.01 -2.69 -1.06
N LYS A 8 7.08 -3.19 -2.30
CA LYS A 8 5.94 -3.77 -3.03
C LYS A 8 5.50 -5.07 -2.39
N VAL A 9 4.22 -5.20 -2.11
CA VAL A 9 3.62 -6.37 -1.45
C VAL A 9 2.28 -6.75 -2.07
N PHE A 10 1.84 -7.99 -1.81
CA PHE A 10 0.42 -8.28 -1.77
C PHE A 10 -0.04 -8.22 -0.32
N ALA A 11 -1.14 -7.53 -0.07
CA ALA A 11 -1.75 -7.46 1.26
C ALA A 11 -3.17 -8.03 1.22
N LYS A 12 -3.58 -8.65 2.33
CA LYS A 12 -4.91 -9.23 2.50
C LYS A 12 -5.61 -8.70 3.74
N ILE A 13 -6.82 -8.19 3.52
CA ILE A 13 -7.77 -7.84 4.58
C ILE A 13 -8.95 -8.83 4.58
N LYS A 14 -9.67 -8.92 5.71
CA LYS A 14 -10.75 -9.89 5.90
C LYS A 14 -11.87 -9.65 4.89
N GLY A 15 -12.29 -10.70 4.18
CA GLY A 15 -13.36 -10.63 3.17
C GLY A 15 -12.90 -10.30 1.75
N PHE A 16 -11.61 -9.98 1.55
CA PHE A 16 -11.08 -9.60 0.23
C PHE A 16 -10.00 -10.56 -0.27
N SER A 17 -9.79 -10.54 -1.58
CA SER A 17 -8.65 -11.18 -2.23
C SER A 17 -7.32 -10.55 -1.81
N ASN A 18 -6.20 -11.26 -2.02
CA ASN A 18 -4.89 -10.61 -2.03
C ASN A 18 -4.88 -9.50 -3.08
N TRP A 19 -4.40 -8.31 -2.69
CA TRP A 19 -4.45 -7.11 -3.51
C TRP A 19 -3.05 -6.48 -3.65
N PRO A 20 -2.69 -5.92 -4.83
CA PRO A 20 -1.41 -5.25 -5.02
C PRO A 20 -1.32 -4.00 -4.14
N ALA A 21 -0.23 -3.87 -3.40
CA ALA A 21 -0.08 -2.83 -2.41
C ALA A 21 1.40 -2.48 -2.17
N ARG A 22 1.67 -1.43 -1.39
CA ARG A 22 3.00 -1.14 -0.85
C ARG A 22 2.93 -0.88 0.64
N VAL A 23 4.04 -1.10 1.32
CA VAL A 23 4.22 -0.59 2.69
C VAL A 23 4.33 0.93 2.60
N ASN A 24 3.35 1.64 3.16
CA ASN A 24 3.22 3.07 2.95
C ASN A 24 4.06 3.84 3.97
N PRO A 25 4.99 4.71 3.55
CA PRO A 25 5.59 5.68 4.49
C PRO A 25 4.49 6.59 5.02
N LEU A 26 4.50 6.81 6.34
CA LEU A 26 3.61 7.73 7.02
C LEU A 26 4.41 8.81 7.75
N PRO A 27 3.83 10.00 7.99
CA PRO A 27 4.42 11.02 8.83
C PRO A 27 4.72 10.48 10.25
N PRO A 28 5.76 10.98 10.93
CA PRO A 28 6.16 10.51 12.25
C PRO A 28 5.06 10.58 13.32
N ASP A 29 4.14 11.55 13.20
CA ASP A 29 3.04 11.76 14.13
C ASP A 29 1.98 10.64 14.06
N VAL A 30 1.96 9.84 12.99
CA VAL A 30 0.94 8.81 12.80
C VAL A 30 1.35 7.52 13.52
N GLN A 31 0.59 7.17 14.56
CA GLN A 31 0.83 5.96 15.33
C GLN A 31 0.45 4.69 14.55
N ILE A 32 1.41 3.76 14.43
CA ILE A 32 1.20 2.46 13.81
C ILE A 32 0.89 1.42 14.90
N PRO A 33 -0.26 0.71 14.83
CA PRO A 33 -0.57 -0.33 15.79
C PRO A 33 0.46 -1.47 15.79
N LYS A 34 0.81 -1.99 16.98
CA LYS A 34 1.78 -3.07 17.14
C LYS A 34 1.41 -4.30 16.30
N GLY A 35 2.40 -4.86 15.59
CA GLY A 35 2.23 -6.06 14.77
C GLY A 35 1.50 -5.83 13.43
N LYS A 36 1.31 -4.57 13.04
CA LYS A 36 0.75 -4.18 11.74
C LYS A 36 1.73 -3.29 10.97
N LEU A 37 1.53 -3.19 9.66
CA LEU A 37 2.19 -2.22 8.79
C LEU A 37 1.16 -1.30 8.16
N PRO A 38 1.49 -0.02 7.93
CA PRO A 38 0.72 0.86 7.06
C PRO A 38 0.84 0.36 5.62
N VAL A 39 -0.29 0.22 4.95
CA VAL A 39 -0.37 -0.30 3.60
C VAL A 39 -1.22 0.62 2.75
N PHE A 40 -0.74 0.92 1.54
CA PHE A 40 -1.47 1.61 0.48
C PHE A 40 -1.85 0.58 -0.59
N PHE A 41 -3.13 0.51 -0.94
CA PHE A 41 -3.66 -0.39 -1.95
C PHE A 41 -3.79 0.33 -3.30
N TYR A 42 -3.09 -0.16 -4.33
CA TYR A 42 -3.15 0.41 -5.67
C TYR A 42 -4.55 0.23 -6.30
N GLY A 43 -4.90 1.07 -7.26
CA GLY A 43 -6.17 1.08 -7.99
C GLY A 43 -7.37 1.58 -7.19
N THR A 44 -7.43 1.33 -5.88
CA THR A 44 -8.49 1.86 -4.99
C THR A 44 -8.04 3.04 -4.16
N TYR A 45 -6.72 3.24 -4.03
CA TYR A 45 -6.08 4.27 -3.21
C TYR A 45 -6.57 4.24 -1.75
N GLN A 46 -7.00 3.08 -1.27
CA GLN A 46 -7.32 2.91 0.14
C GLN A 46 -6.04 2.72 0.94
N VAL A 47 -6.05 3.15 2.20
CA VAL A 47 -4.99 2.92 3.16
C VAL A 47 -5.51 2.15 4.37
N SER A 48 -4.68 1.27 4.93
CA SER A 48 -5.04 0.52 6.14
C SER A 48 -3.81 0.02 6.90
N PHE A 49 -4.01 -0.30 8.18
CA PHE A 49 -3.02 -1.03 8.96
C PHE A 49 -3.29 -2.54 8.85
N VAL A 50 -2.40 -3.26 8.19
CA VAL A 50 -2.54 -4.68 7.89
C VAL A 50 -1.59 -5.50 8.77
N PRO A 51 -2.06 -6.60 9.42
CA PRO A 51 -1.19 -7.50 10.18
C PRO A 51 -0.05 -8.03 9.31
N VAL A 52 1.18 -8.07 9.85
CA VAL A 52 2.37 -8.50 9.07
C VAL A 52 2.19 -9.90 8.47
N LYS A 53 1.51 -10.81 9.18
CA LYS A 53 1.21 -12.18 8.71
C LYS A 53 0.32 -12.24 7.45
N ASN A 54 -0.38 -11.16 7.12
CA ASN A 54 -1.27 -11.05 5.96
C ASN A 54 -0.61 -10.29 4.79
N ILE A 55 0.70 -10.07 4.86
CA ILE A 55 1.48 -9.36 3.86
C ILE A 55 2.51 -10.34 3.30
N VAL A 56 2.64 -10.40 1.97
CA VAL A 56 3.65 -11.21 1.29
C VAL A 56 4.38 -10.37 0.24
N PRO A 57 5.67 -10.62 -0.03
CA PRO A 57 6.44 -9.82 -1.00
C PRO A 57 5.84 -9.93 -2.41
N TYR A 58 5.69 -8.80 -3.11
CA TYR A 58 5.06 -8.76 -4.43
C TYR A 58 5.82 -9.62 -5.45
N GLU A 59 7.13 -9.37 -5.61
CA GLU A 59 7.96 -10.04 -6.63
C GLU A 59 7.91 -11.57 -6.51
N LYS A 60 7.91 -12.09 -5.28
CA LYS A 60 7.88 -13.54 -5.02
C LYS A 60 6.52 -14.19 -5.32
N PHE A 61 5.45 -13.42 -5.27
CA PHE A 61 4.08 -13.94 -5.37
C PHE A 61 3.34 -13.45 -6.60
N LYS A 62 3.93 -12.57 -7.42
CA LYS A 62 3.33 -11.98 -8.62
C LYS A 62 2.80 -13.02 -9.58
N GLU A 63 3.55 -14.07 -9.87
CA GLU A 63 3.12 -15.13 -10.80
C GLU A 63 1.86 -15.87 -10.33
N LYS A 64 1.69 -16.00 -9.01
CA LYS A 64 0.55 -16.70 -8.40
C LYS A 64 -0.64 -15.78 -8.15
N LEU A 65 -0.39 -14.59 -7.61
CA LEU A 65 -1.40 -13.66 -7.09
C LEU A 65 -1.74 -12.52 -8.05
N GLY A 66 -0.84 -12.19 -8.97
CA GLY A 66 -0.99 -11.11 -9.96
C GLY A 66 -1.63 -11.55 -11.27
N LYS A 67 -2.12 -12.78 -11.38
CA LYS A 67 -2.84 -13.24 -12.57
C LYS A 67 -4.05 -12.33 -12.83
N PRO A 68 -4.32 -11.94 -14.08
CA PRO A 68 -5.46 -11.08 -14.42
C PRO A 68 -6.74 -11.66 -13.84
N LYS A 69 -7.44 -10.86 -13.05
CA LYS A 69 -8.81 -11.13 -12.60
C LYS A 69 -9.75 -10.28 -13.45
N SER A 70 -10.99 -10.71 -13.64
CA SER A 70 -12.03 -9.98 -14.37
C SER A 70 -12.42 -8.62 -13.76
N SER A 71 -11.68 -8.13 -12.75
CA SER A 71 -11.90 -6.83 -12.11
C SER A 71 -11.02 -5.77 -12.78
N PRO A 72 -11.62 -4.74 -13.41
CA PRO A 72 -10.88 -3.60 -13.95
C PRO A 72 -9.98 -2.94 -12.90
N GLN A 73 -10.47 -2.79 -11.66
CA GLN A 73 -9.71 -2.19 -10.57
C GLN A 73 -8.46 -3.01 -10.21
N PHE A 74 -8.54 -4.34 -10.27
CA PHE A 74 -7.38 -5.19 -10.02
C PHE A 74 -6.33 -5.03 -11.14
N MET A 75 -6.76 -4.93 -12.39
CA MET A 75 -5.85 -4.67 -13.52
C MET A 75 -5.19 -3.30 -13.38
N THR A 76 -5.94 -2.26 -13.03
CA THR A 76 -5.39 -0.92 -12.72
C THR A 76 -4.37 -1.00 -11.58
N ALA A 77 -4.70 -1.69 -10.49
CA ALA A 77 -3.78 -1.86 -9.35
C ALA A 77 -2.46 -2.55 -9.76
N MET A 78 -2.54 -3.58 -10.60
CA MET A 78 -1.38 -4.29 -11.14
C MET A 78 -0.55 -3.45 -12.11
N GLN A 79 -1.18 -2.56 -12.88
CA GLN A 79 -0.47 -1.64 -13.75
C GLN A 79 0.25 -0.55 -12.95
N GLU A 80 -0.44 0.06 -11.98
CA GLU A 80 0.09 1.15 -11.17
C GLU A 80 1.30 0.73 -10.34
N ILE A 81 1.23 -0.43 -9.69
CA ILE A 81 2.36 -0.93 -8.89
C ILE A 81 3.63 -1.13 -9.72
N GLU A 82 3.51 -1.33 -11.04
CA GLU A 82 4.66 -1.50 -11.93
C GLU A 82 5.10 -0.20 -12.61
N SER A 83 4.14 0.64 -13.01
CA SER A 83 4.42 1.83 -13.83
C SER A 83 4.63 3.09 -13.00
N ASN A 84 3.95 3.20 -11.85
CA ASN A 84 4.05 4.33 -10.94
C ASN A 84 3.93 3.88 -9.48
N PRO A 85 4.91 3.10 -8.98
CA PRO A 85 4.87 2.57 -7.62
C PRO A 85 4.84 3.67 -6.55
N GLY A 86 5.29 4.88 -6.86
CA GLY A 86 5.35 6.03 -5.94
C GLY A 86 4.10 6.90 -5.87
N ILE A 87 3.01 6.58 -6.57
CA ILE A 87 1.78 7.40 -6.55
C ILE A 87 1.27 7.67 -5.12
N TYR A 88 1.10 8.94 -4.74
CA TYR A 88 0.75 9.36 -3.38
C TYR A 88 1.71 8.88 -2.28
N MET A 89 2.97 8.60 -2.59
CA MET A 89 3.96 8.20 -1.59
C MET A 89 4.64 9.43 -0.98
N LEU A 90 4.66 9.47 0.36
CA LEU A 90 5.32 10.55 1.09
C LEU A 90 6.81 10.60 0.74
N GLY A 91 7.31 11.80 0.41
CA GLY A 91 8.70 12.01 -0.03
C GLY A 91 8.96 11.78 -1.52
N GLU A 92 7.98 11.30 -2.29
CA GLU A 92 8.11 11.09 -3.74
C GLU A 92 7.03 11.85 -4.55
N ASP A 93 5.76 11.76 -4.14
CA ASP A 93 4.65 12.45 -4.80
C ASP A 93 4.28 13.73 -4.05
N PRO A 94 4.30 14.92 -4.69
CA PRO A 94 3.93 16.18 -4.03
C PRO A 94 2.48 16.22 -3.54
N ARG A 95 1.62 15.30 -4.00
CA ARG A 95 0.23 15.18 -3.57
C ARG A 95 0.07 14.31 -2.33
N ALA A 96 1.12 13.62 -1.87
CA ALA A 96 1.05 12.61 -0.83
C ALA A 96 0.53 13.15 0.51
N GLU A 97 1.03 14.30 0.98
CA GLU A 97 0.56 14.87 2.25
C GLU A 97 -0.94 15.17 2.21
N ARG A 98 -1.41 15.86 1.16
CA ARG A 98 -2.83 16.17 0.96
C ARG A 98 -3.69 14.91 0.87
N PHE A 99 -3.18 13.85 0.26
CA PHE A 99 -3.84 12.56 0.20
C PHE A 99 -3.94 11.92 1.60
N LEU A 100 -2.84 11.86 2.35
CA LEU A 100 -2.80 11.22 3.67
C LEU A 100 -3.64 11.95 4.72
N LEU A 101 -3.78 13.27 4.62
CA LEU A 101 -4.67 14.07 5.48
C LEU A 101 -6.15 13.64 5.40
N GLN A 102 -6.56 12.93 4.35
CA GLN A 102 -7.91 12.38 4.23
C GLN A 102 -8.15 11.20 5.20
N PHE A 103 -7.08 10.57 5.69
CA PHE A 103 -7.14 9.33 6.48
C PHE A 103 -6.48 9.44 7.85
N TYR A 104 -5.51 10.34 8.01
CA TYR A 104 -4.70 10.48 9.22
C TYR A 104 -4.62 11.93 9.67
N GLN A 105 -4.54 12.12 10.99
CA GLN A 105 -4.26 13.42 11.59
C GLN A 105 -2.75 13.54 11.83
N PHE A 106 -2.11 14.54 11.23
CA PHE A 106 -0.69 14.88 11.41
C PHE A 106 -0.45 16.34 10.96
N GLN A 107 0.74 16.89 11.25
CA GLN A 107 1.12 18.25 10.81
C GLN A 107 1.92 18.20 9.50
N PRO A 108 1.44 18.80 8.40
CA PRO A 108 2.19 18.85 7.13
C PRO A 108 3.43 19.75 7.20
N GLY A 109 4.46 19.45 6.41
CA GLY A 109 5.62 20.32 6.24
C GLY A 109 6.55 20.46 7.45
N LYS A 110 6.47 19.54 8.43
CA LYS A 110 7.47 19.37 9.49
C LYS A 110 8.57 18.40 9.09
#